data_AF-A0A3D5PLI6-F1
#
_entry.id   AF-A0A3D5PLI6-F1
#
_cell.length_a   1.000
_cell.length_b   1.000
_cell.length_c   1.000
_cell.angle_alpha   90.00
_cell.angle_beta   90.00
_cell.angle_gamma   90.00
#
_symmetry.space_group_name_H-M   'P 1'
#
loop_
_entity.id
_entity.type
_entity.pdbx_description
1 polymer ?
#
loop_
_entity_poly.entity_id
_entity_poly.type
_entity_poly.pdbx_seq_one_letter_code
_entity_poly.pdbx_strand_id
1 'polypeptide(L)' 'MSNLYWLTEARMQRLGPYFPKCRGRARVDDRRVLSGIIFINRNG' A
#
# COMPACT_ATOMS: atom_id res chain seq x y z
N MET A 1 15.79 1.15 -3.52
CA MET A 1 14.35 0.79 -3.56
C MET A 1 13.50 2.06 -3.65
N SER A 2 13.77 2.89 -4.66
CA SER A 2 13.08 4.14 -4.92
C SER A 2 12.48 4.02 -6.32
N ASN A 3 11.20 4.35 -6.48
CA ASN A 3 10.41 4.39 -7.73
C ASN A 3 9.44 3.23 -8.02
N LEU A 4 9.31 2.21 -7.18
CA LEU A 4 8.34 1.11 -7.44
C LEU A 4 6.94 1.33 -6.84
N TYR A 5 6.76 2.36 -6.02
CA TYR A 5 5.50 2.63 -5.35
C TYR A 5 4.84 3.90 -5.89
N TRP A 6 3.62 3.74 -6.41
CA TRP A 6 2.82 4.81 -7.01
C TRP A 6 2.28 5.83 -6.00
N LEU A 7 2.40 5.56 -4.70
CA LEU A 7 1.89 6.41 -3.61
C LEU A 7 3.02 7.11 -2.86
N THR A 8 2.92 8.43 -2.78
CA THR A 8 3.76 9.27 -1.90
C THR A 8 3.47 8.98 -0.42
N GLU A 9 4.44 9.25 0.46
CA GLU A 9 4.26 9.05 1.91
C GLU A 9 3.08 9.82 2.52
N ALA A 10 2.84 11.06 2.07
CA ALA A 10 1.69 11.86 2.51
C ALA A 10 0.34 11.21 2.16
N ARG A 11 0.26 10.54 1.00
CA ARG A 11 -0.94 9.77 0.60
C ARG A 11 -1.07 8.50 1.44
N MET A 12 0.04 7.84 1.75
CA MET A 12 0.07 6.67 2.65
C MET A 12 -0.44 7.03 4.05
N GLN A 13 -0.01 8.17 4.62
CA GLN A 13 -0.49 8.63 5.92
C GLN A 13 -2.01 8.91 5.93
N ARG A 14 -2.53 9.50 4.85
CA ARG A 14 -3.98 9.70 4.70
C ARG A 14 -4.77 8.39 4.65
N LEU A 15 -4.17 7.32 4.11
CA LEU A 15 -4.81 6.00 4.03
C LEU A 15 -4.69 5.18 5.32
N GLY A 16 -3.71 5.51 6.17
CA GLY A 16 -3.39 4.82 7.43
C GLY A 16 -4.60 4.42 8.28
N PRO A 17 -5.55 5.34 8.56
CA PRO A 17 -6.73 5.05 9.38
C PRO A 17 -7.66 3.97 8.81
N TYR A 18 -7.63 3.74 7.49
CA TYR A 18 -8.50 2.77 6.83
C TYR A 18 -7.87 1.38 6.72
N PHE A 19 -6.59 1.24 7.07
CA PHE A 19 -5.97 -0.06 7.10
C PHE A 19 -6.61 -0.93 8.19
N PRO A 20 -6.92 -2.21 7.90
CA PRO A 20 -7.48 -3.09 8.93
C PRO A 20 -6.47 -3.25 10.08
N LYS A 21 -6.85 -3.79 11.23
CA LYS A 21 -5.86 -4.14 12.26
C LYS A 21 -5.10 -5.43 11.88
N CYS A 22 -3.84 -5.56 12.29
CA CYS A 22 -3.08 -6.81 12.16
C CYS A 22 -3.72 -7.90 13.03
N ARG A 23 -3.97 -9.09 12.47
CA ARG A 23 -4.64 -10.22 13.18
C ARG A 23 -3.63 -11.22 13.77
N GLY A 24 -2.62 -10.73 14.48
CA GLY A 24 -1.58 -11.59 15.10
C GLY A 24 -0.43 -12.01 14.17
N ARG A 25 -0.37 -11.51 12.94
CA ARG A 25 0.80 -11.58 12.06
C ARG A 25 1.20 -10.19 11.58
N ALA A 26 2.50 -9.96 11.48
CA ALA A 26 3.05 -8.74 10.90
C ALA A 26 2.57 -8.61 9.45
N ARG A 27 2.22 -7.39 9.05
CA ARG A 27 1.84 -7.11 7.67
C ARG A 27 3.06 -7.03 6.78
N VAL A 28 2.90 -7.50 5.56
CA VAL A 28 3.77 -7.12 4.45
C VAL A 28 3.59 -5.62 4.22
N ASP A 29 4.68 -4.95 3.79
CA ASP A 29 4.70 -3.52 3.47
C ASP A 29 3.45 -3.07 2.70
N ASP A 30 2.60 -2.26 3.34
CA ASP A 30 1.33 -1.79 2.79
C ASP A 30 1.53 -0.98 1.50
N ARG A 31 2.71 -0.34 1.31
CA ARG A 31 3.04 0.35 0.06
C ARG A 31 3.11 -0.63 -1.11
N ARG A 32 3.64 -1.83 -0.88
CA ARG A 32 3.77 -2.88 -1.88
C ARG A 32 2.45 -3.52 -2.24
N VAL A 33 1.61 -3.74 -1.24
CA VAL A 33 0.27 -4.30 -1.46
C VAL A 33 -0.57 -3.32 -2.29
N LEU A 34 -0.62 -2.06 -1.88
CA LEU A 34 -1.37 -1.03 -2.61
C LEU A 34 -0.81 -0.77 -4.01
N SER A 35 0.51 -0.77 -4.19
CA SER A 35 1.08 -0.61 -5.54
C SER A 35 0.67 -1.75 -6.46
N GLY A 36 0.59 -2.98 -5.96
CA GLY A 36 0.11 -4.13 -6.73
C GLY A 36 -1.36 -3.98 -7.14
N ILE A 37 -2.23 -3.57 -6.22
CA ILE A 37 -3.65 -3.32 -6.50
C ILE A 37 -3.81 -2.22 -7.56
N ILE A 38 -3.08 -1.11 -7.43
CA ILE A 38 -3.10 -0.02 -8.41
C ILE A 38 -2.59 -0.49 -9.77
N PHE A 39 -1.54 -1.32 -9.79
CA PHE A 39 -0.98 -1.85 -11.02
C PHE A 39 -2.00 -2.72 -11.77
N ILE A 40 -2.68 -3.64 -11.10
CA ILE A 40 -3.77 -4.45 -11.68
C ILE A 40 -4.91 -3.55 -12.16
N ASN A 41 -5.38 -2.62 -11.33
CA ASN A 41 -6.46 -1.70 -11.74
C ASN A 41 -6.11 -0.82 -12.95
N ARG A 42 -4.83 -0.55 -13.19
CA ARG A 42 -4.36 0.23 -14.35
C ARG A 42 -4.09 -0.60 -15.59
N ASN A 43 -3.72 -1.88 -15.43
CA ASN A 43 -3.17 -2.69 -16.53
C ASN A 43 -3.95 -3.98 -16.84
N GLY A 44 -4.84 -4.44 -15.98
CA GLY A 44 -5.61 -5.69 -16.16
C GLY A 44 -4.95 -6.90 -15.51
#